data_AF-A0A645JCF3-F1
#
_entry.id   AF-A0A645JCF3-F1
#
_cell.length_a   1.000
_cell.length_b   1.000
_cell.length_c   1.000
_cell.angle_alpha   90.00
_cell.angle_beta   90.00
_cell.angle_gamma   90.00
#
_symmetry.space_group_name_H-M   'P 1'
#
loop_
_entity.id
_entity.type
_entity.pdbx_description
1 polymer ?
#
loop_
_entity_poly.entity_id
_entity_poly.type
_entity_poly.pdbx_seq_one_letter_code
_entity_poly.pdbx_strand_id
1 'polypeptide(L)'
;MCVDENGNDTAEPIVFSEWAFITGTQMQRKDYTFDELLNDDESVRKKKAKKEQLTLFDGPQPDEEGKFLKQYISDYRRVQDNG
;
A
#
# COMPACT_ATOMS: atom_id res chain seq x y z
N MET A 1 -9.47 1.56 -2.62
CA MET A 1 -10.86 1.13 -2.38
C MET A 1 -10.94 0.55 -0.98
N CYS A 2 -11.25 1.37 0.03
CA CYS A 2 -11.52 0.91 1.40
C CYS A 2 -12.87 0.20 1.45
N VAL A 3 -13.13 -0.57 2.49
CA VAL A 3 -14.41 -1.26 2.68
C VAL A 3 -15.20 -0.63 3.81
N ASP A 4 -16.52 -0.52 3.63
CA ASP A 4 -17.43 -0.11 4.70
C ASP A 4 -17.71 -1.27 5.69
N GLU A 5 -18.50 -0.98 6.73
CA GLU A 5 -18.89 -1.95 7.76
C GLU A 5 -19.69 -3.14 7.21
N ASN A 6 -20.28 -3.00 6.03
CA ASN A 6 -21.08 -4.02 5.36
C ASN A 6 -20.26 -4.80 4.30
N GLY A 7 -18.98 -4.47 4.15
CA GLY A 7 -18.08 -5.09 3.17
C GLY A 7 -18.23 -4.53 1.74
N ASN A 8 -18.86 -3.38 1.55
CA ASN A 8 -18.92 -2.72 0.25
C ASN A 8 -17.68 -1.86 0.00
N ASP A 9 -17.23 -1.87 -1.23
CA ASP A 9 -16.16 -1.00 -1.71
C ASP A 9 -16.55 0.48 -1.65
N THR A 10 -15.66 1.30 -1.11
CA THR A 10 -15.77 2.76 -1.03
C THR A 10 -14.85 3.44 -2.03
N ALA A 11 -15.16 4.71 -2.36
CA ALA A 11 -14.33 5.51 -3.25
C ALA A 11 -12.96 5.90 -2.66
N GLU A 12 -12.74 5.70 -1.36
CA GLU A 12 -11.49 6.03 -0.70
C GLU A 12 -10.40 4.97 -1.01
N PRO A 13 -9.15 5.37 -1.26
CA PRO A 13 -8.06 4.41 -1.51
C PRO A 13 -7.67 3.68 -0.22
N ILE A 14 -7.22 2.42 -0.34
CA ILE A 14 -6.63 1.72 0.82
C ILE A 14 -5.25 2.32 1.06
N VAL A 15 -5.01 2.78 2.29
CA VAL A 15 -3.73 3.33 2.71
C VAL A 15 -2.98 2.29 3.55
N PHE A 16 -1.75 2.00 3.16
CA PHE A 16 -0.81 1.16 3.91
C PHE A 16 0.28 2.04 4.52
N SER A 17 0.52 1.87 5.81
CA SER A 17 1.56 2.62 6.53
C SER A 17 2.77 1.74 6.82
N GLU A 18 3.94 2.15 6.34
CA GLU A 18 5.24 1.63 6.75
C GLU A 18 5.79 2.46 7.91
N TRP A 19 6.37 1.79 8.91
CA TRP A 19 6.99 2.42 10.06
C TRP A 19 8.46 1.99 10.20
N ALA A 20 9.36 2.96 10.35
CA ALA A 20 10.79 2.71 10.47
C ALA A 20 11.44 3.62 11.53
N PHE A 21 12.39 3.10 12.31
CA PHE A 21 13.19 3.93 13.21
C PHE A 21 14.29 4.65 12.41
N ILE A 22 14.42 5.97 12.62
CA ILE A 22 15.48 6.76 11.97
C ILE A 22 16.66 6.90 12.93
N THR A 23 16.44 7.54 14.09
CA THR A 23 17.50 7.81 15.08
C THR A 23 16.89 8.03 16.45
N GLY A 24 17.46 7.40 17.48
CA GLY A 24 17.02 7.57 18.87
C GLY A 24 15.55 7.21 19.04
N THR A 25 14.73 8.19 19.45
CA THR A 25 13.27 8.04 19.62
C THR A 25 12.47 8.47 18.39
N GLN A 26 13.11 8.91 17.31
CA GLN A 26 12.42 9.35 16.11
C GLN A 26 12.02 8.15 15.25
N MET A 27 10.74 8.12 14.90
CA MET A 27 10.13 7.15 14.03
C MET A 27 9.58 7.84 12.78
N GLN A 28 9.83 7.22 11.64
CA GLN A 28 9.28 7.57 10.34
C GLN A 28 8.01 6.77 10.12
N ARG A 29 6.97 7.43 9.64
CA ARG A 29 5.80 6.80 9.05
C ARG A 29 5.75 7.20 7.58
N LYS A 30 5.58 6.25 6.68
CA LYS A 30 5.31 6.51 5.25
C LYS A 30 4.00 5.85 4.88
N ASP A 31 3.11 6.59 4.23
CA ASP A 31 1.83 6.09 3.78
C ASP A 31 1.87 5.87 2.25
N TYR A 32 1.27 4.76 1.81
CA TYR A 32 1.24 4.33 0.42
C TYR A 32 -0.16 3.86 0.01
N THR A 33 -0.52 3.98 -1.28
CA THR A 33 -1.72 3.33 -1.84
C THR A 33 -1.33 2.32 -2.92
N PHE A 34 -2.16 1.30 -3.10
CA PHE A 34 -1.98 0.28 -4.14
C PHE A 34 -3.15 0.29 -5.12
N ASP A 35 -3.45 1.48 -5.65
CA ASP A 35 -4.58 1.64 -6.55
C ASP A 35 -4.37 0.87 -7.87
N GLU A 36 -3.13 0.72 -8.35
CA GLU A 36 -2.85 0.01 -9.62
C GLU A 36 -2.97 -1.53 -9.51
N LEU A 37 -2.76 -2.11 -8.32
CA LEU A 37 -2.98 -3.54 -8.11
C LEU A 37 -4.47 -3.89 -7.99
N LEU A 38 -5.27 -2.97 -7.44
CA LEU A 38 -6.71 -3.15 -7.24
C LEU A 38 -7.52 -2.74 -8.47
N ASN A 39 -7.04 -1.75 -9.23
CA ASN A 39 -7.71 -1.29 -10.43
C ASN A 39 -7.48 -2.27 -11.56
N ASP A 40 -8.55 -2.98 -11.84
CA ASP A 40 -8.61 -4.02 -12.83
C ASP A 40 -8.79 -3.42 -14.23
N ASP A 41 -7.71 -2.91 -14.80
CA ASP A 41 -7.71 -2.64 -16.23
C ASP A 41 -7.92 -3.97 -16.97
N GLU A 42 -9.05 -4.12 -17.65
CA GLU A 42 -9.41 -5.27 -18.51
C GLU A 42 -8.28 -5.67 -19.49
N SER A 43 -7.41 -4.71 -19.85
CA SER A 43 -6.22 -4.93 -20.68
C SER A 43 -5.12 -5.75 -19.98
N VAL A 44 -5.03 -5.66 -18.65
CA VAL A 44 -4.06 -6.37 -17.80
C VAL A 44 -4.55 -7.80 -17.51
N ARG A 45 -5.87 -8.00 -17.33
CA ARG A 45 -6.48 -9.34 -17.18
C ARG A 45 -6.19 -10.26 -18.36
N LYS A 46 -6.26 -9.77 -19.60
CA LYS A 46 -5.95 -10.58 -20.80
C LYS A 46 -4.49 -11.05 -20.85
N LYS A 47 -3.56 -10.32 -20.23
CA LYS A 47 -2.15 -10.75 -20.07
C LYS A 47 -1.95 -11.70 -18.89
N LYS A 48 -2.68 -11.51 -17.78
CA LYS A 48 -2.56 -12.33 -16.56
C LYS A 48 -3.30 -13.69 -16.67
N ALA A 49 -4.44 -13.76 -17.35
CA ALA A 49 -5.23 -15.00 -17.49
C ALA A 49 -4.53 -16.13 -18.28
N LYS A 50 -3.43 -15.83 -18.98
CA LYS A 50 -2.63 -16.81 -19.73
C LYS A 50 -1.42 -17.34 -18.95
N LYS A 51 -1.19 -16.86 -17.73
CA LYS A 51 -0.14 -17.36 -16.84
C LYS A 51 -0.80 -18.04 -15.65
N GLU A 52 -0.66 -19.36 -15.62
CA GLU A 52 -0.86 -20.21 -14.46
C GLU A 52 -0.34 -19.49 -13.21
N GLN A 53 -1.08 -19.61 -12.10
CA GLN A 53 -0.82 -19.01 -10.79
C GLN A 53 0.68 -18.71 -10.58
N LEU A 54 1.08 -17.45 -10.77
CA LEU A 54 2.46 -17.04 -10.52
C LEU A 54 2.71 -17.18 -9.03
N THR A 55 3.74 -17.95 -8.67
CA THR A 55 4.28 -17.90 -7.31
C THR A 55 4.77 -16.47 -7.05
N LEU A 56 4.68 -16.01 -5.80
CA LEU A 56 4.96 -14.62 -5.40
C LEU A 56 6.35 -14.10 -5.84
N PHE A 57 7.24 -14.99 -6.29
CA PHE A 57 8.66 -14.72 -6.56
C PHE A 57 9.11 -15.00 -8.01
N ASP A 58 8.26 -15.49 -8.92
CA ASP A 58 8.69 -16.07 -10.22
C ASP A 58 8.30 -15.24 -11.47
N GLY A 59 7.92 -13.98 -11.28
CA GLY A 59 7.66 -13.02 -12.37
C GLY A 59 8.68 -11.88 -12.40
N PRO A 60 8.86 -11.16 -13.53
CA PRO A 60 9.51 -9.86 -13.49
C PRO A 60 8.75 -9.03 -12.44
N GLN A 61 9.42 -8.67 -11.34
CA GLN A 61 8.80 -7.83 -10.32
C GLN A 61 8.36 -6.57 -11.03
N PRO A 62 7.05 -6.32 -11.20
CA PRO A 62 6.66 -5.02 -11.65
C PRO A 62 7.22 -4.03 -10.63
N ASP A 63 7.76 -2.92 -11.09
CA ASP A 63 8.20 -1.81 -10.24
C ASP A 63 6.99 -1.13 -9.54
N GLU A 64 5.89 -1.86 -9.34
CA GLU A 64 4.66 -1.54 -8.62
C GLU A 64 4.98 -1.50 -7.11
N GLU A 65 5.97 -0.70 -6.71
CA GLU A 65 6.01 -0.17 -5.35
C GLU A 65 4.77 0.72 -5.18
N GLY A 66 4.10 0.64 -4.02
CA GLY A 66 2.89 1.42 -3.77
C GLY A 66 3.11 2.92 -4.04
N LYS A 67 2.05 3.64 -4.40
CA LYS A 67 2.14 5.09 -4.62
C LYS A 67 2.35 5.79 -3.29
N PHE A 68 3.51 6.42 -3.13
CA PHE A 68 3.81 7.21 -1.95
C PHE A 68 2.81 8.37 -1.81
N LEU A 69 2.18 8.46 -0.64
CA LEU A 69 1.28 9.55 -0.29
C LEU A 69 1.98 10.61 0.55
N LYS A 70 2.52 10.21 1.70
CA LYS A 70 3.04 11.14 2.69
C LYS A 70 4.01 10.48 3.65
N GLN A 71 4.90 11.30 4.19
CA GLN A 71 5.87 10.90 5.21
C GLN A 71 5.73 11.80 6.43
N TYR A 72 5.89 11.20 7.60
CA TYR A 72 5.88 11.86 8.90
C TYR A 72 7.11 11.44 9.70
N ILE A 73 7.58 12.33 10.57
CA ILE A 73 8.63 12.04 11.53
C ILE A 73 8.14 12.53 12.89
N SER A 74 8.03 11.63 13.85
CA SER A 74 7.61 11.95 15.22
C SER A 74 8.37 11.11 16.24
N ASP A 75 8.36 11.53 17.49
CA ASP A 75 8.84 10.68 18.58
C ASP A 75 7.85 9.54 18.79
N TYR A 76 8.29 8.27 18.71
CA TYR A 76 7.38 7.12 18.79
C TYR A 76 6.62 7.06 20.12
N ARG A 77 7.17 7.61 21.21
CA ARG A 77 6.50 7.64 22.52
C ARG A 77 5.42 8.72 22.61
N ARG A 78 5.38 9.64 21.65
CA ARG A 78 4.43 10.76 21.58
C ARG A 78 3.62 10.74 20.29
N VAL A 79 3.54 9.59 19.62
CA VAL A 79 2.69 9.39 18.45
C VAL A 79 1.22 9.64 18.80
N GLN A 80 0.77 9.28 20.00
CA GLN A 80 -0.60 9.58 20.43
C GLN A 80 -0.93 11.09 20.52
N ASP A 81 0.09 11.94 20.68
CA ASP A 81 -0.07 13.39 20.78
C ASP A 81 0.12 14.09 19.42
N ASN A 82 0.80 13.46 18.45
CA ASN A 82 1.28 14.09 17.21
C ASN A 82 1.14 13.23 15.94
N GLY A 83 0.43 12.10 16.02
CA GLY A 83 0.38 11.04 15.00
C GLY A 83 -0.85 11.05 14.13
#